data_AF-A0A9D7APC3-F1
#
_entry.id   AF-A0A9D7APC3-F1
#
_cell.length_a   1.000
_cell.length_b   1.000
_cell.length_c   1.000
_cell.angle_alpha   90.00
_cell.angle_beta   90.00
_cell.angle_gamma   90.00
#
_symmetry.space_group_name_H-M   'P 1'
#
loop_
_entity.id
_entity.type
_entity.pdbx_description
1 polymer ?
#
loop_
_entity_poly.entity_id
_entity_poly.type
_entity_poly.pdbx_seq_one_letter_code
_entity_poly.pdbx_strand_id
1 'polypeptide(L)'
;MAFDLDIGYVSLAGSKEKNEDFCGAMLPLPGLEGMGAIAAVADGVSSGGCGQEAAQTTVISLLRDYYGTPETWDTTVALDRIVAAQNAWLCGINRRRHPAMGLCTLTVLVLRGQTYSVAHVGDSRCYLVRQGATTALTHDHVVDHPDLKHQLLRAVGAEERLVMDYLQGDLQVGDVFVLVTDGVHGELRESQLRTLVQGQGAQALSQTLADAALKAGSRDNVTALVVRVLGLSDARLQDEDRVAQALPDPPRLKTGQGIDGLVVVDVVADNGVNLIYQVLDPDSGRRYALKTLHLQRAHDRQERAMLAHEAWLSKRMRDSRVAAHLVRLHDAPPKGVSPSAFYLLYDWHAGQTWQQMIDRQHRIDPEQAVALAGQCLKALGYLHRQGVIHRDVKPSNLHQGEDGVLRLLDLGVALSGREPSDMRALHAGTPSYVNPEQWGFRMSAGSSLATDDESAVQLPTAQSDLFALGVTLYQLLTHKLPYGEVLPYQVGRYYRDPTPPSRHNPQVPIWLDHVLQKAVARDQRCRFETAEEFLLALQRGASRPITAPPATPLLARDPSTVWKLSFGLSTLLNALLVYWLLFLPK
;
A
#
# COMPACT_ATOMS: atom_id res chain seq x y z
N MET A 1 6.20 10.49 5.21
CA MET A 1 7.36 11.21 5.82
C MET A 1 8.23 10.22 6.58
N ALA A 2 9.51 10.52 6.79
CA ALA A 2 10.40 9.73 7.67
C ALA A 2 9.93 9.83 9.13
N PHE A 3 10.31 8.85 9.97
CA PHE A 3 10.01 8.86 11.39
C PHE A 3 10.41 10.18 12.06
N ASP A 4 9.62 10.64 13.03
CA ASP A 4 10.01 11.69 13.96
C ASP A 4 10.46 11.03 15.27
N LEU A 5 11.77 11.02 15.51
CA LEU A 5 12.41 10.30 16.62
C LEU A 5 13.27 11.27 17.44
N ASP A 6 13.22 11.12 18.76
CA ASP A 6 14.15 11.74 19.69
C ASP A 6 15.04 10.63 20.26
N ILE A 7 16.33 10.67 19.93
CA ILE A 7 17.32 9.63 20.26
C ILE A 7 18.40 10.26 21.14
N GLY A 8 18.73 9.59 22.23
CA GLY A 8 19.81 9.98 23.11
C GLY A 8 20.59 8.78 23.62
N TYR A 9 21.88 8.93 23.83
CA TYR A 9 22.70 7.85 24.37
C TYR A 9 23.86 8.36 25.22
N VAL A 10 24.30 7.52 26.13
CA VAL A 10 25.48 7.73 26.96
C VAL A 10 26.18 6.39 27.18
N SER A 11 27.51 6.40 27.19
CA SER A 11 28.33 5.23 27.50
C SER A 11 29.55 5.71 28.29
N LEU A 12 29.67 5.24 29.53
CA LEU A 12 30.68 5.69 30.49
C LEU A 12 31.49 4.50 30.99
N ALA A 13 32.79 4.71 31.22
CA ALA A 13 33.66 3.71 31.82
C ALA A 13 33.26 3.34 33.27
N GLY A 14 32.49 4.21 33.95
CA GLY A 14 32.11 4.02 35.36
C GLY A 14 33.33 3.98 36.27
N SER A 15 33.47 2.92 37.07
CA SER A 15 34.64 2.71 37.92
C SER A 15 35.79 1.95 37.25
N LYS A 16 35.61 1.46 36.01
CA LYS A 16 36.68 0.81 35.23
C LYS A 16 37.58 1.86 34.56
N GLU A 17 38.83 1.49 34.28
CA GLU A 17 39.78 2.38 33.55
C GLU A 17 39.41 2.54 32.07
N LYS A 18 38.77 1.52 31.48
CA LYS A 18 38.36 1.51 30.08
C LYS A 18 36.86 1.31 29.98
N ASN A 19 36.26 1.95 28.98
CA ASN A 19 34.89 1.68 28.57
C ASN A 19 34.90 0.64 27.44
N GLU A 20 34.47 -0.57 27.76
CA GLU A 20 34.34 -1.68 26.82
C GLU A 20 32.94 -1.76 26.20
N ASP A 21 31.98 -0.99 26.71
CA ASP A 21 30.67 -0.81 26.09
C ASP A 21 30.75 0.10 24.86
N PHE A 22 29.84 -0.13 23.92
CA PHE A 22 29.62 0.76 22.81
C PHE A 22 28.14 0.81 22.42
N CYS A 23 27.65 1.99 22.04
CA CYS A 23 26.30 2.16 21.52
C CYS A 23 26.26 3.18 20.39
N GLY A 24 25.21 3.11 19.59
CA GLY A 24 24.98 4.08 18.53
C GLY A 24 23.61 3.92 17.89
N ALA A 25 23.19 4.95 17.17
CA ALA A 25 22.00 4.93 16.37
C ALA A 25 22.25 5.65 15.04
N MET A 26 21.55 5.24 14.00
CA MET A 26 21.61 5.88 12.70
C MET A 26 20.21 6.03 12.12
N LEU A 27 19.90 7.26 11.73
CA LEU A 27 18.69 7.62 10.98
C LEU A 27 18.89 7.35 9.49
N PRO A 28 17.81 7.13 8.72
CA PRO A 28 17.92 6.86 7.30
C PRO A 28 18.51 8.06 6.55
N LEU A 29 19.42 7.76 5.62
CA LEU A 29 19.89 8.75 4.66
C LEU A 29 18.76 9.11 3.68
N PRO A 30 18.78 10.32 3.06
CA PRO A 30 17.82 10.70 2.04
C PRO A 30 17.75 9.65 0.92
N GLY A 31 16.54 9.21 0.56
CA GLY A 31 16.29 8.14 -0.41
C GLY A 31 16.26 6.73 0.16
N LEU A 32 16.58 6.54 1.45
CA LEU A 32 16.48 5.27 2.18
C LEU A 32 15.48 5.35 3.35
N GLU A 33 14.52 6.29 3.30
CA GLU A 33 13.52 6.46 4.35
C GLU A 33 12.68 5.19 4.55
N GLY A 34 12.57 4.35 3.50
CA GLY A 34 11.94 3.04 3.54
C GLY A 34 12.66 1.97 4.39
N MET A 35 13.92 2.19 4.74
CA MET A 35 14.69 1.30 5.61
C MET A 35 14.44 1.58 7.10
N GLY A 36 13.93 2.77 7.44
CA GLY A 36 13.67 3.14 8.83
C GLY A 36 14.93 3.49 9.61
N ALA A 37 14.87 3.45 10.94
CA ALA A 37 15.97 3.80 11.83
C ALA A 37 16.51 2.56 12.57
N ILE A 38 17.80 2.56 12.90
CA ILE A 38 18.45 1.47 13.63
C ILE A 38 19.25 2.03 14.81
N ALA A 39 19.18 1.34 15.95
CA ALA A 39 19.97 1.62 17.15
C ALA A 39 20.52 0.31 17.72
N ALA A 40 21.71 0.35 18.32
CA ALA A 40 22.33 -0.82 18.91
C ALA A 40 23.17 -0.48 20.14
N VAL A 41 23.26 -1.44 21.06
CA VAL A 41 24.11 -1.44 22.24
C VAL A 41 24.86 -2.77 22.29
N ALA A 42 26.15 -2.72 22.62
CA ALA A 42 26.99 -3.88 22.84
C ALA A 42 27.85 -3.65 24.10
N ASP A 43 27.97 -4.69 24.92
CA ASP A 43 28.84 -4.77 26.09
C ASP A 43 29.99 -5.74 25.78
N GLY A 44 31.22 -5.26 25.94
CA GLY A 44 32.44 -6.02 25.65
C GLY A 44 32.90 -6.86 26.84
N VAL A 45 33.11 -8.16 26.63
CA VAL A 45 33.52 -9.06 27.70
C VAL A 45 35.01 -8.87 28.05
N SER A 46 35.28 -8.40 29.27
CA SER A 46 36.65 -8.09 29.73
C SER A 46 37.59 -9.30 29.78
N SER A 47 37.08 -10.51 30.01
CA SER A 47 37.90 -11.72 30.23
C SER A 47 38.77 -12.11 29.02
N GLY A 48 38.37 -11.72 27.81
CA GLY A 48 39.12 -11.98 26.58
C GLY A 48 40.16 -10.91 26.22
N GLY A 49 40.15 -9.74 26.89
CA GLY A 49 41.12 -8.66 26.70
C GLY A 49 40.94 -7.80 25.44
N CYS A 50 39.95 -8.09 24.60
CA CYS A 50 39.60 -7.31 23.41
C CYS A 50 38.09 -6.98 23.32
N GLY A 51 37.41 -6.85 24.48
CA GLY A 51 35.98 -6.56 24.56
C GLY A 51 35.59 -5.25 23.88
N GLN A 52 36.34 -4.18 24.14
CA GLN A 52 36.11 -2.87 23.53
C GLN A 52 36.13 -2.91 21.98
N GLU A 53 37.13 -3.59 21.39
CA GLU A 53 37.24 -3.71 19.92
C GLU A 53 36.07 -4.50 19.34
N ALA A 54 35.64 -5.56 20.04
CA ALA A 54 34.50 -6.38 19.64
C ALA A 54 33.19 -5.60 19.66
N ALA A 55 32.88 -4.91 20.77
CA ALA A 55 31.66 -4.11 20.91
C ALA A 55 31.61 -2.98 19.87
N GLN A 56 32.69 -2.21 19.75
CA GLN A 56 32.76 -1.08 18.83
C GLN A 56 32.64 -1.52 17.37
N THR A 57 33.38 -2.55 16.95
CA THR A 57 33.34 -3.00 15.55
C THR A 57 31.98 -3.60 15.20
N THR A 58 31.39 -4.39 16.10
CA THR A 58 30.07 -5.01 15.89
C THR A 58 28.99 -3.96 15.68
N VAL A 59 28.91 -2.94 16.56
CA VAL A 59 27.91 -1.87 16.44
C VAL A 59 28.15 -1.00 15.21
N ILE A 60 29.38 -0.55 14.95
CA ILE A 60 29.67 0.33 13.80
C ILE A 60 29.36 -0.36 12.47
N SER A 61 29.81 -1.61 12.31
CA SER A 61 29.56 -2.37 11.08
C SER A 61 28.07 -2.60 10.89
N LEU A 62 27.35 -3.01 11.94
CA LEU A 62 25.91 -3.22 11.88
C LEU A 62 25.14 -1.97 11.42
N LEU A 63 25.41 -0.83 12.07
CA LEU A 63 24.71 0.42 11.75
C LEU A 63 24.98 0.85 10.31
N ARG A 64 26.21 0.69 9.81
CA ARG A 64 26.59 1.05 8.44
C ARG A 64 26.02 0.10 7.40
N ASP A 65 26.17 -1.21 7.61
CA ASP A 65 25.82 -2.23 6.62
C ASP A 65 24.30 -2.39 6.48
N TYR A 66 23.52 -2.04 7.51
CA TYR A 66 22.05 -2.11 7.48
C TYR A 66 21.44 -1.42 6.26
N TYR A 67 21.87 -0.21 5.95
CA TYR A 67 21.36 0.58 4.83
C TYR A 67 21.91 0.15 3.47
N GLY A 68 22.90 -0.75 3.44
CA GLY A 68 23.39 -1.41 2.23
C GLY A 68 22.59 -2.66 1.86
N THR A 69 21.67 -3.11 2.70
CA THR A 69 20.85 -4.30 2.43
C THR A 69 19.70 -4.01 1.45
N PRO A 70 19.25 -5.00 0.66
CA PRO A 70 18.11 -4.82 -0.23
C PRO A 70 16.84 -4.43 0.53
N GLU A 71 16.11 -3.43 0.06
CA GLU A 71 14.88 -2.96 0.71
C GLU A 71 13.78 -4.03 0.77
N THR A 72 13.83 -5.03 -0.11
CA THR A 72 12.87 -6.14 -0.16
C THR A 72 13.07 -7.17 0.95
N TRP A 73 14.19 -7.12 1.67
CA TRP A 73 14.44 -8.06 2.76
C TRP A 73 13.62 -7.69 4.00
N ASP A 74 13.15 -8.74 4.69
CA ASP A 74 12.63 -8.60 6.03
C ASP A 74 13.75 -8.14 6.97
N THR A 75 13.40 -7.31 7.96
CA THR A 75 14.37 -6.74 8.90
C THR A 75 15.14 -7.81 9.66
N THR A 76 14.50 -8.91 10.07
CA THR A 76 15.18 -10.01 10.78
C THR A 76 16.20 -10.70 9.88
N VAL A 77 15.86 -10.91 8.61
CA VAL A 77 16.76 -11.52 7.63
C VAL A 77 17.97 -10.63 7.33
N ALA A 78 17.75 -9.32 7.25
CA ALA A 78 18.84 -8.36 7.08
C ALA A 78 19.80 -8.37 8.28
N LEU A 79 19.25 -8.30 9.50
CA LEU A 79 20.03 -8.36 10.74
C LEU A 79 20.81 -9.67 10.87
N ASP A 80 20.17 -10.81 10.61
CA ASP A 80 20.81 -12.14 10.70
C ASP A 80 22.02 -12.24 9.77
N ARG A 81 21.89 -11.78 8.52
CA ARG A 81 22.99 -11.82 7.55
C ARG A 81 24.14 -10.89 7.91
N ILE A 82 23.84 -9.68 8.38
CA ILE A 82 24.88 -8.71 8.78
C ILE A 82 25.62 -9.24 10.01
N VAL A 83 24.90 -9.62 11.05
CA VAL A 83 25.51 -10.08 12.30
C VAL A 83 26.25 -11.39 12.11
N ALA A 84 25.75 -12.33 11.30
CA ALA A 84 26.48 -13.55 10.98
C ALA A 84 27.81 -13.27 10.27
N ALA A 85 27.84 -12.31 9.35
CA ALA A 85 29.07 -11.90 8.67
C ALA A 85 30.08 -11.27 9.65
N GLN A 86 29.61 -10.39 10.54
CA GLN A 86 30.46 -9.77 11.57
C GLN A 86 30.97 -10.80 12.58
N ASN A 87 30.13 -11.73 13.02
CA ASN A 87 30.50 -12.82 13.91
C ASN A 87 31.59 -13.71 13.30
N ALA A 88 31.43 -14.11 12.03
CA ALA A 88 32.41 -14.92 11.32
C ALA A 88 33.77 -14.21 11.21
N TRP A 89 33.77 -12.90 10.93
CA TRP A 89 34.97 -12.08 10.92
C TRP A 89 35.65 -12.04 12.29
N LEU A 90 34.88 -11.78 13.36
CA LEU A 90 35.39 -11.70 14.73
C LEU A 90 35.96 -13.05 15.21
N CYS A 91 35.27 -14.16 14.96
CA CYS A 91 35.78 -15.51 15.22
C CYS A 91 37.08 -15.81 14.44
N GLY A 92 37.18 -15.33 13.19
CA GLY A 92 38.39 -15.42 12.39
C GLY A 92 39.57 -14.62 12.95
N ILE A 93 39.31 -13.50 13.64
CA ILE A 93 40.32 -12.73 14.37
C ILE A 93 40.71 -13.43 15.67
N ASN A 94 39.73 -13.87 16.45
CA ASN A 94 39.96 -14.57 17.73
C ASN A 94 40.85 -15.80 17.54
N ARG A 95 40.63 -16.59 16.48
CA ARG A 95 41.51 -17.73 16.13
C ARG A 95 42.97 -17.34 15.88
N ARG A 96 43.21 -16.16 15.30
CA ARG A 96 44.56 -15.67 14.99
C ARG A 96 45.27 -15.05 16.19
N ARG A 97 44.51 -14.53 17.17
CA ARG A 97 45.02 -13.78 18.33
C ARG A 97 45.05 -14.58 19.64
N HIS A 98 44.68 -15.86 19.61
CA HIS A 98 44.64 -16.72 20.79
C HIS A 98 45.95 -16.63 21.63
N PRO A 99 45.87 -16.41 22.96
CA PRO A 99 44.71 -16.56 23.83
C PRO A 99 43.79 -15.34 23.96
N ALA A 100 44.09 -14.20 23.33
CA ALA A 100 43.20 -13.03 23.38
C ALA A 100 41.94 -13.27 22.53
N MET A 101 40.77 -12.89 23.08
CA MET A 101 39.47 -13.02 22.44
C MET A 101 38.67 -11.72 22.56
N GLY A 102 38.12 -11.24 21.44
CA GLY A 102 37.10 -10.21 21.44
C GLY A 102 35.72 -10.84 21.47
N LEU A 103 34.96 -10.60 22.54
CA LEU A 103 33.60 -11.07 22.70
C LEU A 103 32.73 -9.89 23.12
N CYS A 104 31.49 -9.85 22.65
CA CYS A 104 30.53 -8.85 23.10
C CYS A 104 29.09 -9.37 23.06
N THR A 105 28.23 -8.76 23.86
CA THR A 105 26.78 -8.82 23.72
C THR A 105 26.35 -7.94 22.55
N LEU A 106 25.13 -8.13 22.06
CA LEU A 106 24.55 -7.25 21.06
C LEU A 106 23.05 -7.20 21.24
N THR A 107 22.52 -5.99 21.45
CA THR A 107 21.08 -5.70 21.43
C THR A 107 20.80 -4.63 20.38
N VAL A 108 19.92 -4.94 19.45
CA VAL A 108 19.61 -4.10 18.29
C VAL A 108 18.13 -3.79 18.31
N LEU A 109 17.78 -2.54 18.04
CA LEU A 109 16.44 -2.06 17.78
C LEU A 109 16.38 -1.48 16.37
N VAL A 110 15.46 -1.97 15.55
CA VAL A 110 15.14 -1.40 14.25
C VAL A 110 13.70 -0.92 14.26
N LEU A 111 13.47 0.34 13.90
CA LEU A 111 12.15 0.93 13.71
C LEU A 111 11.89 1.08 12.21
N ARG A 112 10.89 0.39 11.67
CA ARG A 112 10.59 0.39 10.22
C ARG A 112 9.09 0.36 9.97
N GLY A 113 8.57 1.34 9.21
CA GLY A 113 7.12 1.48 9.00
C GLY A 113 6.38 1.86 10.28
N GLN A 114 5.43 1.02 10.71
CA GLN A 114 4.78 1.11 12.02
C GLN A 114 5.16 -0.07 12.93
N THR A 115 6.33 -0.66 12.70
CA THR A 115 6.79 -1.81 13.49
C THR A 115 8.17 -1.56 14.06
N TYR A 116 8.48 -2.30 15.12
CA TYR A 116 9.83 -2.44 15.63
C TYR A 116 10.27 -3.91 15.56
N SER A 117 11.56 -4.12 15.36
CA SER A 117 12.23 -5.42 15.49
C SER A 117 13.37 -5.28 16.49
N VAL A 118 13.42 -6.17 17.46
CA VAL A 118 14.53 -6.32 18.40
C VAL A 118 15.28 -7.59 18.04
N ALA A 119 16.60 -7.50 17.93
CA ALA A 119 17.48 -8.66 17.78
C ALA A 119 18.49 -8.65 18.94
N HIS A 120 18.67 -9.78 19.59
CA HIS A 120 19.41 -9.83 20.85
C HIS A 120 20.28 -11.08 21.01
N VAL A 121 21.47 -10.87 21.56
CA VAL A 121 22.34 -11.91 22.10
C VAL A 121 23.16 -11.37 23.27
N GLY A 122 23.16 -12.09 24.40
CA GLY A 122 23.97 -11.75 25.57
C GLY A 122 23.04 -11.44 26.74
N ASP A 123 23.40 -10.46 27.57
CA ASP A 123 22.61 -10.07 28.75
C ASP A 123 22.23 -8.59 28.79
N SER A 124 22.66 -7.78 27.81
CA SER A 124 22.14 -6.41 27.65
C SER A 124 20.63 -6.42 27.36
N ARG A 125 19.89 -5.45 27.90
CA ARG A 125 18.42 -5.48 27.85
C ARG A 125 17.81 -4.38 27.03
N CYS A 126 16.69 -4.68 26.36
CA CYS A 126 15.81 -3.70 25.73
C CYS A 126 14.46 -3.68 26.45
N TYR A 127 14.03 -2.50 26.89
CA TYR A 127 12.72 -2.27 27.51
C TYR A 127 11.85 -1.38 26.62
N LEU A 128 10.57 -1.70 26.55
CA LEU A 128 9.53 -0.83 26.00
C LEU A 128 8.75 -0.20 27.15
N VAL A 129 8.68 1.13 27.18
CA VAL A 129 7.80 1.90 28.07
C VAL A 129 6.64 2.45 27.25
N ARG A 130 5.44 1.94 27.51
CA ARG A 130 4.20 2.31 26.81
C ARG A 130 3.09 2.56 27.82
N GLN A 131 2.44 3.73 27.76
CA GLN A 131 1.32 4.11 28.65
C GLN A 131 1.60 3.88 30.15
N GLY A 132 2.85 4.04 30.58
CA GLY A 132 3.25 3.81 31.98
C GLY A 132 3.46 2.35 32.38
N ALA A 133 3.36 1.39 31.45
CA ALA A 133 3.82 0.03 31.62
C ALA A 133 5.25 -0.12 31.06
N THR A 134 6.09 -0.92 31.73
CA THR A 134 7.43 -1.27 31.28
C THR A 134 7.47 -2.76 30.98
N THR A 135 7.95 -3.12 29.80
CA THR A 135 8.02 -4.51 29.33
C THR A 135 9.43 -4.81 28.83
N ALA A 136 10.07 -5.83 29.37
CA ALA A 136 11.33 -6.34 28.84
C ALA A 136 11.08 -7.07 27.51
N LEU A 137 11.82 -6.70 26.47
CA LEU A 137 11.73 -7.28 25.13
C LEU A 137 12.80 -8.33 24.85
N THR A 138 13.78 -8.49 25.75
CA THR A 138 14.93 -9.39 25.63
C THR A 138 14.98 -10.34 26.82
N HIS A 139 15.61 -11.50 26.63
CA HIS A 139 15.87 -12.49 27.67
C HIS A 139 17.38 -12.73 27.78
N ASP A 140 17.91 -12.71 29.00
CA ASP A 140 19.35 -12.83 29.22
C ASP A 140 19.85 -14.25 28.89
N HIS A 141 20.94 -14.34 28.13
CA HIS A 141 21.63 -15.57 27.79
C HIS A 141 22.78 -15.86 28.76
N VAL A 142 22.47 -16.05 30.04
CA VAL A 142 23.45 -16.34 31.11
C VAL A 142 23.20 -17.69 31.79
N VAL A 143 24.23 -18.27 32.39
CA VAL A 143 24.10 -19.50 33.17
C VAL A 143 23.28 -19.24 34.45
N ASP A 144 22.17 -19.96 34.62
CA ASP A 144 21.36 -19.92 35.83
C ASP A 144 21.97 -20.82 36.94
N HIS A 145 23.14 -20.43 37.44
CA HIS A 145 23.81 -21.10 38.55
C HIS A 145 24.41 -20.10 39.54
N PRO A 146 24.23 -20.26 40.87
CA PRO A 146 24.70 -19.32 41.88
C PRO A 146 26.19 -18.97 41.80
N ASP A 147 27.02 -19.95 41.42
CA ASP A 147 28.48 -19.83 41.32
C ASP A 147 28.99 -19.36 39.93
N LEU A 148 28.12 -19.31 38.91
CA LEU A 148 28.46 -18.92 37.53
C LEU A 148 27.62 -17.73 37.05
N LYS A 149 27.10 -16.94 37.99
CA LYS A 149 26.41 -15.70 37.68
C LYS A 149 27.32 -14.84 36.79
N HIS A 150 26.75 -14.34 35.68
CA HIS A 150 27.40 -13.46 34.69
C HIS A 150 28.29 -14.17 33.64
N GLN A 151 28.24 -15.51 33.57
CA GLN A 151 28.84 -16.21 32.43
C GLN A 151 27.84 -16.29 31.26
N LEU A 152 28.20 -15.67 30.13
CA LEU A 152 27.40 -15.66 28.90
C LEU A 152 27.36 -17.05 28.26
N LEU A 153 26.14 -17.53 27.98
CA LEU A 153 25.86 -18.72 27.18
C LEU A 153 26.00 -18.44 25.68
N ARG A 154 25.74 -17.20 25.25
CA ARG A 154 25.83 -16.78 23.86
C ARG A 154 26.39 -15.36 23.79
N ALA A 155 27.37 -15.15 22.91
CA ALA A 155 27.97 -13.85 22.65
C ALA A 155 28.48 -13.80 21.20
N VAL A 156 28.56 -12.60 20.64
CA VAL A 156 29.20 -12.38 19.34
C VAL A 156 30.70 -12.64 19.49
N GLY A 157 31.26 -13.44 18.58
CA GLY A 157 32.67 -13.85 18.58
C GLY A 157 32.98 -15.14 19.33
N ALA A 158 32.00 -15.73 20.03
CA ALA A 158 32.19 -16.93 20.86
C ALA A 158 32.25 -18.21 20.03
N GLU A 159 31.30 -18.39 19.12
CA GLU A 159 31.17 -19.57 18.25
C GLU A 159 30.96 -19.16 16.79
N GLU A 160 31.36 -20.01 15.84
CA GLU A 160 31.22 -19.71 14.40
C GLU A 160 29.75 -19.49 13.97
N ARG A 161 28.83 -20.24 14.60
CA ARG A 161 27.39 -20.12 14.34
C ARG A 161 26.72 -19.41 15.51
N LEU A 162 26.38 -18.14 15.31
CA LEU A 162 25.60 -17.37 16.25
C LEU A 162 24.11 -17.61 16.05
N VAL A 163 23.37 -17.78 17.15
CA VAL A 163 21.90 -17.81 17.14
C VAL A 163 21.41 -16.60 17.93
N MET A 164 20.72 -15.70 17.24
CA MET A 164 20.10 -14.51 17.83
C MET A 164 18.63 -14.74 18.12
N ASP A 165 18.16 -14.09 19.19
CA ASP A 165 16.75 -14.03 19.53
C ASP A 165 16.14 -12.81 18.84
N TYR A 166 14.94 -12.98 18.27
CA TYR A 166 14.22 -11.92 17.57
C TYR A 166 12.84 -11.71 18.17
N LEU A 167 12.45 -10.45 18.36
CA LEU A 167 11.11 -10.04 18.76
C LEU A 167 10.62 -8.93 17.83
N GLN A 168 9.38 -9.03 17.37
CA GLN A 168 8.74 -7.99 16.56
C GLN A 168 7.44 -7.53 17.20
N GLY A 169 7.13 -6.25 17.06
CA GLY A 169 5.91 -5.66 17.57
C GLY A 169 5.51 -4.38 16.84
N ASP A 170 4.32 -3.88 17.18
CA ASP A 170 3.77 -2.68 16.57
C ASP A 170 4.23 -1.43 17.32
N LEU A 171 4.50 -0.37 16.57
CA LEU A 171 5.01 0.90 17.06
C LEU A 171 3.86 1.89 17.29
N GLN A 172 3.90 2.62 18.40
CA GLN A 172 2.93 3.66 18.74
C GLN A 172 3.64 4.98 18.98
N VAL A 173 2.97 6.09 18.63
CA VAL A 173 3.44 7.42 19.02
C VAL A 173 3.45 7.51 20.55
N GLY A 174 4.57 7.97 21.10
CA GLY A 174 4.81 8.04 22.53
C GLY A 174 5.53 6.82 23.10
N ASP A 175 5.80 5.78 22.31
CA ASP A 175 6.65 4.67 22.74
C ASP A 175 8.06 5.16 23.08
N VAL A 176 8.61 4.61 24.17
CA VAL A 176 10.00 4.84 24.56
C VAL A 176 10.72 3.52 24.71
N PHE A 177 11.72 3.31 23.87
CA PHE A 177 12.62 2.16 23.96
C PHE A 177 13.87 2.54 24.75
N VAL A 178 14.28 1.66 25.65
CA VAL A 178 15.44 1.85 26.53
C VAL A 178 16.33 0.63 26.42
N LEU A 179 17.49 0.79 25.77
CA LEU A 179 18.51 -0.23 25.64
C LEU A 179 19.62 0.05 26.65
N VAL A 180 19.96 -0.94 27.48
CA VAL A 180 20.88 -0.77 28.62
C VAL A 180 21.79 -1.98 28.80
N THR A 181 23.02 -1.74 29.26
CA THR A 181 23.99 -2.78 29.67
C THR A 181 23.80 -3.19 31.14
N ASP A 182 24.47 -4.25 31.57
CA ASP A 182 24.35 -4.83 32.91
C ASP A 182 24.75 -3.86 34.02
N GLY A 183 25.72 -2.96 33.74
CA GLY A 183 26.09 -1.88 34.65
C GLY A 183 24.96 -0.88 34.94
N VAL A 184 23.88 -0.87 34.14
CA VAL A 184 22.64 -0.12 34.43
C VAL A 184 21.57 -1.02 35.01
N HIS A 185 21.18 -2.10 34.32
CA HIS A 185 20.04 -2.93 34.72
C HIS A 185 20.33 -3.90 35.87
N GLY A 186 21.61 -4.08 36.23
CA GLY A 186 22.03 -4.80 37.43
C GLY A 186 21.70 -4.03 38.72
N GLU A 187 21.77 -2.70 38.67
CA GLU A 187 21.51 -1.83 39.83
C GLU A 187 20.11 -1.22 39.83
N LEU A 188 19.55 -0.91 38.66
CA LEU A 188 18.24 -0.27 38.53
C LEU A 188 17.13 -1.30 38.28
N ARG A 189 16.11 -1.29 39.14
CA ARG A 189 14.90 -2.10 38.96
C ARG A 189 13.97 -1.50 37.90
N GLU A 190 13.13 -2.33 37.28
CA GLU A 190 12.14 -1.89 36.27
C GLU A 190 11.21 -0.76 36.74
N SER A 191 10.83 -0.77 38.03
CA SER A 191 10.03 0.29 38.63
C SER A 191 10.74 1.65 38.69
N GLN A 192 12.07 1.65 38.87
CA GLN A 192 12.90 2.85 38.86
C GLN A 192 13.08 3.33 37.42
N LEU A 193 13.39 2.42 36.48
CA LEU A 193 13.46 2.72 35.04
C LEU A 193 12.21 3.46 34.56
N ARG A 194 11.01 2.94 34.89
CA ARG A 194 9.74 3.58 34.55
C ARG A 194 9.63 5.03 35.03
N THR A 195 10.10 5.30 36.25
CA THR A 195 9.97 6.61 36.89
C THR A 195 10.93 7.62 36.27
N LEU A 196 12.13 7.16 35.92
CA LEU A 196 13.18 8.01 35.35
C LEU A 196 12.88 8.40 33.90
N VAL A 197 12.10 7.60 33.16
CA VAL A 197 11.82 7.76 31.73
C VAL A 197 10.62 8.70 31.44
N GLN A 198 10.31 9.64 32.36
CA GLN A 198 9.19 10.58 32.21
C GLN A 198 9.64 12.03 31.94
N GLY A 199 8.98 12.68 30.96
CA GLY A 199 8.92 14.15 30.85
C GLY A 199 10.16 14.90 30.38
N GLN A 200 11.26 14.22 30.00
CA GLN A 200 12.47 14.84 29.47
C GLN A 200 12.83 14.34 28.07
N GLY A 201 13.75 15.03 27.37
CA GLY A 201 14.28 14.59 26.07
C GLY A 201 15.18 13.37 26.18
N ALA A 202 15.29 12.57 25.11
CA ALA A 202 15.95 11.27 25.14
C ALA A 202 17.41 11.33 25.64
N GLN A 203 18.18 12.36 25.26
CA GLN A 203 19.56 12.53 25.73
C GLN A 203 19.65 12.74 27.25
N ALA A 204 18.75 13.54 27.83
CA ALA A 204 18.70 13.77 29.27
C ALA A 204 18.27 12.51 30.03
N LEU A 205 17.35 11.72 29.44
CA LEU A 205 16.94 10.43 29.99
C LEU A 205 18.11 9.44 30.03
N SER A 206 18.86 9.29 28.94
CA SER A 206 20.04 8.41 28.89
C SER A 206 21.07 8.79 29.96
N GLN A 207 21.37 10.09 30.12
CA GLN A 207 22.28 10.57 31.17
C GLN A 207 21.73 10.28 32.58
N THR A 208 20.44 10.51 32.81
CA THR A 208 19.80 10.28 34.11
C THR A 208 19.84 8.80 34.51
N LEU A 209 19.65 7.89 33.55
CA LEU A 209 19.78 6.45 33.77
C LEU A 209 21.21 6.07 34.18
N ALA A 210 22.21 6.57 33.48
CA ALA A 210 23.60 6.31 33.81
C ALA A 210 24.00 6.89 35.18
N ASP A 211 23.62 8.14 35.46
CA ASP A 211 23.90 8.79 36.74
C ASP A 211 23.20 8.07 37.91
N ALA A 212 21.98 7.56 37.69
CA ALA A 212 21.24 6.80 38.70
C ALA A 212 21.93 5.46 39.01
N ALA A 213 22.42 4.75 37.99
CA ALA A 213 23.16 3.50 38.16
C ALA A 213 24.49 3.74 38.91
N LEU A 214 25.24 4.78 38.56
CA LEU A 214 26.48 5.15 39.25
C LEU A 214 26.22 5.53 40.72
N LYS A 215 25.14 6.27 40.99
CA LYS A 215 24.73 6.61 42.37
C LYS A 215 24.26 5.39 43.16
N ALA A 216 23.66 4.41 42.51
CA ALA A 216 23.26 3.14 43.13
C ALA A 216 24.47 2.25 43.48
N GLY A 217 25.65 2.55 42.92
CA GLY A 217 26.91 1.87 43.25
C GLY A 217 27.43 0.96 42.16
N SER A 218 26.98 1.11 40.90
CA SER A 218 27.46 0.33 39.76
C SER A 218 28.99 0.36 39.66
N ARG A 219 29.59 -0.82 39.47
CA ARG A 219 31.03 -1.00 39.34
C ARG A 219 31.49 -1.35 37.92
N ASP A 220 30.56 -1.45 36.99
CA ASP A 220 30.83 -1.79 35.59
C ASP A 220 30.79 -0.55 34.68
N ASN A 221 30.98 -0.76 33.38
CA ASN A 221 30.67 0.20 32.34
C ASN A 221 29.16 0.44 32.31
N VAL A 222 28.78 1.69 32.07
CA VAL A 222 27.40 2.14 32.22
C VAL A 222 26.95 2.73 30.90
N THR A 223 26.10 2.00 30.19
CA THR A 223 25.58 2.41 28.88
C THR A 223 24.06 2.39 28.85
N ALA A 224 23.49 3.49 28.39
CA ALA A 224 22.06 3.66 28.20
C ALA A 224 21.78 4.39 26.87
N LEU A 225 20.91 3.80 26.05
CA LEU A 225 20.41 4.38 24.80
C LEU A 225 18.88 4.43 24.86
N VAL A 226 18.33 5.61 24.62
CA VAL A 226 16.88 5.87 24.66
C VAL A 226 16.42 6.32 23.28
N VAL A 227 15.37 5.70 22.77
CA VAL A 227 14.69 6.07 21.52
C VAL A 227 13.24 6.37 21.81
N ARG A 228 12.81 7.62 21.57
CA ARG A 228 11.43 8.07 21.73
C ARG A 228 10.78 8.25 20.36
N VAL A 229 9.59 7.67 20.21
CA VAL A 229 8.79 7.79 18.99
C VAL A 229 7.88 9.01 19.11
N LEU A 230 8.23 10.11 18.43
CA LEU A 230 7.44 11.34 18.41
C LEU A 230 6.41 11.33 17.27
N GLY A 231 6.70 10.62 16.18
CA GLY A 231 5.82 10.46 15.02
C GLY A 231 6.18 9.24 14.18
N LEU A 232 5.15 8.57 13.65
CA LEU A 232 5.29 7.37 12.82
C LEU A 232 5.43 7.73 11.33
N SER A 233 6.15 6.88 10.60
CA SER A 233 6.10 6.94 9.13
C SER A 233 4.71 6.53 8.61
N ASP A 234 4.35 6.98 7.39
CA ASP A 234 3.05 6.64 6.79
C ASP A 234 2.84 5.11 6.80
N ALA A 235 1.65 4.67 7.20
CA ALA A 235 1.28 3.25 7.23
C ALA A 235 1.68 2.55 5.94
N ARG A 236 2.27 1.34 6.04
CA ARG A 236 2.55 0.52 4.86
C ARG A 236 1.38 -0.42 4.62
N LEU A 237 1.21 -0.87 3.38
CA LEU A 237 0.24 -1.90 3.02
C LEU A 237 0.38 -3.16 3.89
N GLN A 238 1.62 -3.52 4.24
CA GLN A 238 1.94 -4.66 5.11
C GLN A 238 1.33 -4.55 6.52
N ASP A 239 1.18 -3.33 7.05
CA ASP A 239 0.59 -3.11 8.37
C ASP A 239 -0.93 -3.39 8.34
N GLU A 240 -1.60 -2.89 7.30
CA GLU A 240 -3.04 -3.15 7.09
C GLU A 240 -3.31 -4.62 6.74
N ASP A 241 -2.45 -5.26 5.95
CA ASP A 241 -2.52 -6.69 5.66
C ASP A 241 -2.40 -7.55 6.94
N ARG A 242 -1.55 -7.14 7.89
CA ARG A 242 -1.38 -7.84 9.16
C ARG A 242 -2.61 -7.69 10.05
N VAL A 243 -3.16 -6.48 10.16
CA VAL A 243 -4.43 -6.23 10.89
C VAL A 243 -5.57 -7.04 10.25
N ALA A 244 -5.62 -7.03 8.92
CA ALA A 244 -6.57 -7.85 8.17
C ALA A 244 -6.39 -9.32 8.52
N GLN A 245 -5.18 -9.87 8.59
CA GLN A 245 -4.99 -11.29 8.94
C GLN A 245 -5.27 -11.62 10.41
N ALA A 246 -5.07 -10.68 11.33
CA ALA A 246 -5.22 -10.91 12.77
C ALA A 246 -6.69 -10.96 13.23
N LEU A 247 -7.57 -10.18 12.59
CA LEU A 247 -8.98 -10.08 12.96
C LEU A 247 -9.83 -11.17 12.29
N PRO A 248 -10.79 -11.79 13.00
CA PRO A 248 -11.67 -12.79 12.41
C PRO A 248 -12.64 -12.16 11.42
N ASP A 249 -13.21 -12.98 10.53
CA ASP A 249 -14.27 -12.53 9.64
C ASP A 249 -15.60 -12.38 10.37
N PRO A 250 -16.34 -11.29 10.14
CA PRO A 250 -17.68 -11.17 10.69
C PRO A 250 -18.62 -12.18 10.00
N PRO A 251 -19.59 -12.77 10.74
CA PRO A 251 -20.64 -13.56 10.11
C PRO A 251 -21.51 -12.66 9.23
N ARG A 252 -22.33 -13.25 8.34
CA ARG A 252 -23.34 -12.48 7.61
C ARG A 252 -24.32 -11.86 8.60
N LEU A 253 -24.27 -10.54 8.74
CA LEU A 253 -25.07 -9.81 9.72
C LEU A 253 -26.51 -9.66 9.21
N LYS A 254 -27.48 -9.70 10.13
CA LYS A 254 -28.89 -9.45 9.83
C LYS A 254 -29.34 -8.09 10.36
N THR A 255 -30.37 -7.51 9.77
CA THR A 255 -31.04 -6.31 10.30
C THR A 255 -31.38 -6.48 11.79
N GLY A 256 -31.04 -5.47 12.59
CA GLY A 256 -31.18 -5.45 14.04
C GLY A 256 -30.00 -6.06 14.82
N GLN A 257 -29.04 -6.69 14.16
CA GLN A 257 -27.87 -7.27 14.82
C GLN A 257 -26.83 -6.18 15.17
N GLY A 258 -26.20 -6.32 16.33
CA GLY A 258 -25.12 -5.44 16.78
C GLY A 258 -23.71 -5.93 16.39
N ILE A 259 -22.81 -5.01 16.09
CA ILE A 259 -21.36 -5.24 15.91
C ILE A 259 -20.60 -4.02 16.42
N ASP A 260 -19.69 -4.21 17.38
CA ASP A 260 -18.80 -3.17 17.94
C ASP A 260 -19.50 -1.84 18.30
N GLY A 261 -20.70 -1.93 18.87
CA GLY A 261 -21.50 -0.77 19.28
C GLY A 261 -22.36 -0.15 18.17
N LEU A 262 -22.31 -0.67 16.94
CA LEU A 262 -23.16 -0.31 15.81
C LEU A 262 -24.29 -1.33 15.63
N VAL A 263 -25.43 -0.90 15.09
CA VAL A 263 -26.59 -1.75 14.78
C VAL A 263 -26.84 -1.78 13.28
N VAL A 264 -26.96 -2.98 12.70
CA VAL A 264 -27.29 -3.13 11.28
C VAL A 264 -28.73 -2.69 11.01
N VAL A 265 -28.88 -1.72 10.13
CA VAL A 265 -30.18 -1.22 9.67
C VAL A 265 -30.63 -1.99 8.43
N ASP A 266 -29.72 -2.17 7.46
CA ASP A 266 -30.06 -2.82 6.19
C ASP A 266 -28.84 -3.46 5.51
N VAL A 267 -29.10 -4.42 4.63
CA VAL A 267 -28.09 -5.00 3.72
C VAL A 267 -28.23 -4.28 2.37
N VAL A 268 -27.26 -3.42 2.07
CA VAL A 268 -27.34 -2.46 0.95
C VAL A 268 -26.85 -3.09 -0.36
N ALA A 269 -25.81 -3.91 -0.30
CA ALA A 269 -25.26 -4.57 -1.48
C ALA A 269 -24.64 -5.93 -1.14
N ASP A 270 -24.78 -6.87 -2.06
CA ASP A 270 -24.16 -8.19 -2.06
C ASP A 270 -23.66 -8.47 -3.48
N ASN A 271 -22.34 -8.35 -3.69
CA ASN A 271 -21.73 -8.57 -5.01
C ASN A 271 -21.00 -9.92 -5.11
N GLY A 272 -21.21 -10.83 -4.15
CA GLY A 272 -20.57 -12.14 -4.07
C GLY A 272 -19.12 -12.14 -3.55
N VAL A 273 -18.46 -10.97 -3.50
CA VAL A 273 -17.11 -10.78 -2.93
C VAL A 273 -17.17 -9.98 -1.64
N ASN A 274 -17.90 -8.87 -1.65
CA ASN A 274 -18.12 -7.92 -0.57
C ASN A 274 -19.61 -7.81 -0.22
N LEU A 275 -19.87 -7.60 1.05
CA LEU A 275 -21.18 -7.24 1.61
C LEU A 275 -21.09 -5.82 2.17
N ILE A 276 -22.08 -4.99 1.83
CA ILE A 276 -22.19 -3.62 2.35
C ILE A 276 -23.45 -3.54 3.19
N TYR A 277 -23.29 -3.16 4.45
CA TYR A 277 -24.37 -2.94 5.41
C TYR A 277 -24.51 -1.45 5.69
N GLN A 278 -25.74 -0.97 5.80
CA GLN A 278 -26.00 0.30 6.47
C GLN A 278 -26.08 0.02 7.96
N VAL A 279 -25.25 0.70 8.75
CA VAL A 279 -25.22 0.56 10.20
C VAL A 279 -25.49 1.91 10.88
N LEU A 280 -26.05 1.86 12.08
CA LEU A 280 -26.42 3.00 12.88
C LEU A 280 -25.68 2.95 14.21
N ASP A 281 -25.06 4.06 14.59
CA ASP A 281 -24.67 4.28 15.98
C ASP A 281 -25.91 4.72 16.78
N PRO A 282 -26.41 3.90 17.73
CA PRO A 282 -27.62 4.20 18.48
C PRO A 282 -27.48 5.44 19.38
N ASP A 283 -26.27 5.82 19.77
CA ASP A 283 -26.06 6.95 20.69
C ASP A 283 -26.07 8.28 19.94
N SER A 284 -25.35 8.36 18.81
CA SER A 284 -25.29 9.58 18.00
C SER A 284 -26.39 9.69 16.95
N GLY A 285 -27.08 8.59 16.64
CA GLY A 285 -28.02 8.49 15.52
C GLY A 285 -27.34 8.57 14.14
N ARG A 286 -26.00 8.56 14.08
CA ARG A 286 -25.25 8.67 12.83
C ARG A 286 -25.20 7.32 12.10
N ARG A 287 -25.37 7.37 10.79
CA ARG A 287 -25.28 6.20 9.90
C ARG A 287 -23.89 6.06 9.29
N TYR A 288 -23.49 4.82 9.06
CA TYR A 288 -22.23 4.43 8.41
C TYR A 288 -22.48 3.31 7.40
N ALA A 289 -21.56 3.16 6.45
CA ALA A 289 -21.49 2.00 5.57
C ALA A 289 -20.42 1.04 6.10
N LEU A 290 -20.80 -0.19 6.42
CA LEU A 290 -19.88 -1.22 6.90
C LEU A 290 -19.65 -2.22 5.75
N LYS A 291 -18.42 -2.31 5.26
CA LYS A 291 -17.99 -3.21 4.18
C LYS A 291 -17.27 -4.42 4.78
N THR A 292 -17.74 -5.62 4.46
CA THR A 292 -17.10 -6.89 4.85
C THR A 292 -16.86 -7.74 3.60
N LEU A 293 -16.00 -8.76 3.72
CA LEU A 293 -15.98 -9.84 2.73
C LEU A 293 -17.25 -10.69 2.85
N HIS A 294 -17.65 -11.29 1.74
CA HIS A 294 -18.67 -12.31 1.69
C HIS A 294 -18.13 -13.60 2.34
N LEU A 295 -18.96 -14.31 3.11
CA LEU A 295 -18.52 -15.45 3.94
C LEU A 295 -17.77 -16.53 3.13
N GLN A 296 -18.18 -16.76 1.87
CA GLN A 296 -17.54 -17.74 0.97
C GLN A 296 -16.15 -17.32 0.46
N ARG A 297 -15.83 -16.02 0.54
CA ARG A 297 -14.57 -15.41 0.07
C ARG A 297 -13.70 -14.89 1.21
N ALA A 298 -14.23 -14.84 2.43
CA ALA A 298 -13.56 -14.27 3.60
C ALA A 298 -12.22 -14.98 3.95
N HIS A 299 -12.14 -16.28 3.66
CA HIS A 299 -10.93 -17.08 3.84
C HIS A 299 -9.90 -16.95 2.70
N ASP A 300 -10.27 -16.31 1.59
CA ASP A 300 -9.34 -16.06 0.48
C ASP A 300 -8.36 -14.96 0.87
N ARG A 301 -7.08 -15.33 0.97
CA ARG A 301 -6.01 -14.38 1.35
C ARG A 301 -5.90 -13.22 0.37
N GLN A 302 -6.22 -13.44 -0.91
CA GLN A 302 -6.12 -12.40 -1.92
C GLN A 302 -7.22 -11.35 -1.76
N GLU A 303 -8.46 -11.78 -1.53
CA GLU A 303 -9.60 -10.87 -1.31
C GLU A 303 -9.44 -10.08 0.00
N ARG A 304 -8.90 -10.72 1.05
CA ARG A 304 -8.51 -10.02 2.29
C ARG A 304 -7.47 -8.94 2.05
N ALA A 305 -6.41 -9.27 1.30
CA ALA A 305 -5.35 -8.32 0.98
C ALA A 305 -5.88 -7.16 0.13
N MET A 306 -6.82 -7.40 -0.79
CA MET A 306 -7.47 -6.33 -1.56
C MET A 306 -8.31 -5.41 -0.68
N LEU A 307 -9.07 -5.95 0.29
CA LEU A 307 -9.82 -5.13 1.24
C LEU A 307 -8.89 -4.34 2.18
N ALA A 308 -7.76 -4.94 2.60
CA ALA A 308 -6.73 -4.25 3.38
C ALA A 308 -6.05 -3.13 2.57
N HIS A 309 -5.81 -3.37 1.28
CA HIS A 309 -5.28 -2.40 0.34
C HIS A 309 -6.21 -1.20 0.15
N GLU A 310 -7.51 -1.45 0.08
CA GLU A 310 -8.52 -0.39 0.05
C GLU A 310 -8.47 0.49 1.31
N ALA A 311 -8.36 -0.13 2.49
CA ALA A 311 -8.18 0.60 3.74
C ALA A 311 -6.93 1.49 3.70
N TRP A 312 -5.80 0.90 3.31
CA TRP A 312 -4.53 1.60 3.21
C TRP A 312 -4.60 2.83 2.29
N LEU A 313 -5.13 2.67 1.08
CA LEU A 313 -5.29 3.77 0.12
C LEU A 313 -6.25 4.84 0.64
N SER A 314 -7.37 4.43 1.23
CA SER A 314 -8.38 5.36 1.76
C SER A 314 -7.81 6.23 2.87
N LYS A 315 -7.02 5.66 3.80
CA LYS A 315 -6.35 6.40 4.87
C LYS A 315 -5.37 7.45 4.34
N ARG A 316 -4.65 7.13 3.26
CA ARG A 316 -3.68 8.04 2.63
C ARG A 316 -4.33 9.22 1.91
N MET A 317 -5.59 9.10 1.50
CA MET A 317 -6.29 10.12 0.70
C MET A 317 -7.13 11.11 1.51
N ARG A 318 -7.01 11.12 2.85
CA ARG A 318 -7.87 11.91 3.76
C ARG A 318 -7.65 13.43 3.72
N ASP A 319 -6.42 13.89 3.51
CA ASP A 319 -6.04 15.28 3.85
C ASP A 319 -6.08 16.28 2.69
N SER A 320 -7.07 16.16 1.80
CA SER A 320 -7.20 17.04 0.62
C SER A 320 -8.59 17.62 0.47
N ARG A 321 -8.70 18.82 -0.11
CA ARG A 321 -10.00 19.42 -0.52
C ARG A 321 -10.77 18.51 -1.50
N VAL A 322 -10.08 17.61 -2.19
CA VAL A 322 -10.68 16.65 -3.12
C VAL A 322 -11.22 15.41 -2.38
N ALA A 323 -10.87 15.21 -1.11
CA ALA A 323 -11.36 14.09 -0.30
C ALA A 323 -12.89 14.11 -0.14
N ALA A 324 -13.57 15.24 -0.35
CA ALA A 324 -15.03 15.31 -0.39
C ALA A 324 -15.65 14.46 -1.52
N HIS A 325 -14.89 14.18 -2.58
CA HIS A 325 -15.28 13.31 -3.69
C HIS A 325 -14.82 11.85 -3.52
N LEU A 326 -14.29 11.50 -2.34
CA LEU A 326 -13.98 10.13 -1.93
C LEU A 326 -14.82 9.79 -0.69
N VAL A 327 -15.07 8.51 -0.47
CA VAL A 327 -15.71 8.07 0.79
C VAL A 327 -14.70 8.09 1.93
N ARG A 328 -15.09 8.68 3.06
CA ARG A 328 -14.22 8.77 4.23
C ARG A 328 -14.25 7.46 5.02
N LEU A 329 -13.08 6.85 5.18
CA LEU A 329 -12.87 5.70 6.07
C LEU A 329 -12.61 6.16 7.51
N HIS A 330 -13.18 5.44 8.48
CA HIS A 330 -12.94 5.60 9.92
C HIS A 330 -11.93 4.57 10.41
N ASP A 331 -10.99 5.00 11.26
CA ASP A 331 -9.94 4.13 11.81
C ASP A 331 -10.45 3.18 12.91
N ALA A 332 -11.52 3.56 13.60
CA ALA A 332 -12.13 2.78 14.65
C ALA A 332 -13.66 3.00 14.67
N PRO A 333 -14.43 2.01 15.16
CA PRO A 333 -15.84 2.21 15.43
C PRO A 333 -16.07 3.28 16.51
N PRO A 334 -17.30 3.84 16.60
CA PRO A 334 -17.65 4.80 17.63
C PRO A 334 -17.29 4.31 19.03
N LYS A 335 -16.95 5.24 19.94
CA LYS A 335 -16.47 4.98 21.32
C LYS A 335 -15.05 4.42 21.44
N GLY A 336 -14.31 4.30 20.33
CA GLY A 336 -12.90 3.88 20.37
C GLY A 336 -12.72 2.42 20.83
N VAL A 337 -13.74 1.59 20.60
CA VAL A 337 -13.65 0.14 20.88
C VAL A 337 -12.75 -0.51 19.83
N SER A 338 -11.92 -1.46 20.24
CA SER A 338 -11.16 -2.28 19.29
C SER A 338 -12.11 -3.13 18.44
N PRO A 339 -11.93 -3.18 17.11
CA PRO A 339 -12.77 -4.01 16.24
C PRO A 339 -12.72 -5.48 16.66
N SER A 340 -13.89 -6.12 16.74
CA SER A 340 -13.99 -7.55 17.04
C SER A 340 -13.76 -8.44 15.81
N ALA A 341 -13.85 -7.86 14.62
CA ALA A 341 -13.77 -8.54 13.33
C ALA A 341 -13.20 -7.61 12.25
N PHE A 342 -12.75 -8.18 11.12
CA PHE A 342 -12.21 -7.41 10.01
C PHE A 342 -13.33 -6.84 9.13
N TYR A 343 -13.49 -5.52 9.16
CA TYR A 343 -14.39 -4.76 8.29
C TYR A 343 -13.86 -3.35 8.06
N LEU A 344 -14.36 -2.69 7.02
CA LEU A 344 -14.12 -1.28 6.77
C LEU A 344 -15.36 -0.46 7.09
N LEU A 345 -15.19 0.64 7.83
CA LEU A 345 -16.28 1.52 8.23
C LEU A 345 -16.15 2.87 7.51
N TYR A 346 -17.13 3.19 6.66
CA TYR A 346 -17.18 4.42 5.89
C TYR A 346 -18.32 5.33 6.33
N ASP A 347 -18.21 6.62 6.02
CA ASP A 347 -19.35 7.54 6.10
C ASP A 347 -20.50 7.07 5.20
N TRP A 348 -21.72 7.06 5.75
CA TRP A 348 -22.92 6.81 4.95
C TRP A 348 -23.33 8.06 4.20
N HIS A 349 -23.48 7.94 2.88
CA HIS A 349 -24.04 8.98 2.03
C HIS A 349 -25.36 8.49 1.44
N ALA A 350 -26.44 9.24 1.68
CA ALA A 350 -27.73 8.98 1.03
C ALA A 350 -27.65 9.41 -0.44
N GLY A 351 -28.32 8.67 -1.32
CA GLY A 351 -28.24 8.89 -2.75
C GLY A 351 -28.31 7.58 -3.52
N GLN A 352 -27.75 7.58 -4.73
CA GLN A 352 -27.77 6.41 -5.61
C GLN A 352 -26.50 6.34 -6.46
N THR A 353 -26.13 5.13 -6.87
CA THR A 353 -25.05 4.93 -7.85
C THR A 353 -25.54 5.19 -9.26
N TRP A 354 -24.63 5.50 -10.18
CA TRP A 354 -24.99 5.63 -11.60
C TRP A 354 -25.51 4.30 -12.17
N GLN A 355 -25.07 3.16 -11.63
CA GLN A 355 -25.64 1.86 -12.01
C GLN A 355 -27.13 1.79 -11.65
N GLN A 356 -27.50 2.18 -10.42
CA GLN A 356 -28.90 2.21 -10.00
C GLN A 356 -29.74 3.17 -10.86
N MET A 357 -29.16 4.29 -11.32
CA MET A 357 -29.82 5.20 -12.26
C MET A 357 -30.06 4.53 -13.62
N ILE A 358 -29.07 3.83 -14.15
CA ILE A 358 -29.17 3.09 -15.42
C ILE A 358 -30.20 1.98 -15.31
N ASP A 359 -30.19 1.18 -14.23
CA ASP A 359 -31.11 0.06 -14.00
C ASP A 359 -32.57 0.54 -13.90
N ARG A 360 -32.78 1.72 -13.31
CA ARG A 360 -34.10 2.39 -13.25
C ARG A 360 -34.49 3.09 -14.55
N GLN A 361 -33.66 2.99 -15.60
CA GLN A 361 -33.82 3.69 -16.88
C GLN A 361 -33.97 5.21 -16.71
N HIS A 362 -33.38 5.76 -15.65
CA HIS A 362 -33.40 7.20 -15.41
C HIS A 362 -32.61 7.90 -16.52
N ARG A 363 -33.22 8.88 -17.17
CA ARG A 363 -32.59 9.70 -18.20
C ARG A 363 -32.03 10.96 -17.55
N ILE A 364 -30.71 11.09 -17.60
CA ILE A 364 -30.01 12.29 -17.13
C ILE A 364 -29.89 13.31 -18.25
N ASP A 365 -30.00 14.60 -17.92
CA ASP A 365 -29.70 15.68 -18.84
C ASP A 365 -28.19 15.69 -19.16
N PRO A 366 -27.78 15.83 -20.44
CA PRO A 366 -26.38 16.04 -20.81
C PRO A 366 -25.64 17.09 -19.97
N GLU A 367 -26.27 18.21 -19.62
CA GLU A 367 -25.64 19.25 -18.80
C GLU A 367 -25.32 18.74 -17.38
N GLN A 368 -26.27 18.02 -16.78
CA GLN A 368 -26.09 17.42 -15.45
C GLN A 368 -25.02 16.32 -15.49
N ALA A 369 -25.01 15.49 -16.53
CA ALA A 369 -24.00 14.45 -16.71
C ALA A 369 -22.59 15.05 -16.83
N VAL A 370 -22.44 16.16 -17.56
CA VAL A 370 -21.18 16.90 -17.69
C VAL A 370 -20.72 17.48 -16.34
N ALA A 371 -21.64 18.05 -15.56
CA ALA A 371 -21.33 18.58 -14.23
C ALA A 371 -20.82 17.48 -13.28
N LEU A 372 -21.49 16.32 -13.25
CA LEU A 372 -21.08 15.19 -12.41
C LEU A 372 -19.76 14.56 -12.90
N ALA A 373 -19.59 14.38 -14.22
CA ALA A 373 -18.32 13.93 -14.79
C ALA A 373 -17.16 14.87 -14.44
N GLY A 374 -17.43 16.18 -14.39
CA GLY A 374 -16.46 17.16 -13.93
C GLY A 374 -16.01 16.98 -12.47
N GLN A 375 -16.92 16.52 -11.58
CA GLN A 375 -16.55 16.16 -10.21
C GLN A 375 -15.69 14.88 -10.18
N CYS A 376 -16.06 13.86 -10.96
CA CYS A 376 -15.28 12.63 -11.08
C CYS A 376 -13.86 12.89 -11.59
N LEU A 377 -13.70 13.75 -12.61
CA LEU A 377 -12.39 14.10 -13.16
C LEU A 377 -11.50 14.84 -12.16
N LYS A 378 -12.07 15.67 -11.28
CA LYS A 378 -11.31 16.28 -10.18
C LYS A 378 -10.80 15.21 -9.20
N ALA A 379 -11.62 14.21 -8.88
CA ALA A 379 -11.23 13.09 -8.02
C ALA A 379 -10.13 12.23 -8.68
N LEU A 380 -10.33 11.83 -9.94
CA LEU A 380 -9.33 11.06 -10.70
C LEU A 380 -8.02 11.83 -10.87
N GLY A 381 -8.07 13.11 -11.23
CA GLY A 381 -6.86 13.94 -11.34
C GLY A 381 -6.09 14.06 -10.02
N TYR A 382 -6.80 14.09 -8.89
CA TYR A 382 -6.15 14.02 -7.57
C TYR A 382 -5.46 12.68 -7.33
N LEU A 383 -6.13 11.56 -7.60
CA LEU A 383 -5.53 10.23 -7.50
C LEU A 383 -4.28 10.10 -8.39
N HIS A 384 -4.39 10.52 -9.66
CA HIS A 384 -3.30 10.44 -10.64
C HIS A 384 -2.08 11.26 -10.22
N ARG A 385 -2.27 12.46 -9.64
CA ARG A 385 -1.16 13.27 -9.09
C ARG A 385 -0.49 12.63 -7.87
N GLN A 386 -1.20 11.77 -7.14
CA GLN A 386 -0.65 10.97 -6.05
C GLN A 386 -0.03 9.64 -6.53
N GLY A 387 0.03 9.42 -7.85
CA GLY A 387 0.50 8.20 -8.47
C GLY A 387 -0.47 7.02 -8.33
N VAL A 388 -1.73 7.29 -7.97
CA VAL A 388 -2.76 6.26 -7.78
C VAL A 388 -3.65 6.16 -9.00
N ILE A 389 -3.79 4.95 -9.55
CA ILE A 389 -4.65 4.61 -10.70
C ILE A 389 -5.79 3.74 -10.18
N HIS A 390 -7.04 4.10 -10.44
CA HIS A 390 -8.21 3.47 -9.82
C HIS A 390 -8.56 2.10 -10.39
N ARG A 391 -8.43 1.92 -11.72
CA ARG A 391 -8.61 0.65 -12.47
C ARG A 391 -10.01 0.05 -12.59
N ASP A 392 -11.00 0.54 -11.86
CA ASP A 392 -12.38 0.02 -11.91
C ASP A 392 -13.41 1.15 -11.87
N VAL A 393 -13.18 2.18 -12.69
CA VAL A 393 -14.13 3.26 -12.89
C VAL A 393 -15.32 2.73 -13.70
N LYS A 394 -16.48 2.61 -13.05
CA LYS A 394 -17.73 2.09 -13.63
C LYS A 394 -18.95 2.69 -12.92
N PRO A 395 -20.17 2.58 -13.49
CA PRO A 395 -21.37 3.18 -12.90
C PRO A 395 -21.66 2.74 -11.46
N SER A 396 -21.34 1.50 -11.06
CA SER A 396 -21.58 1.02 -9.70
C SER A 396 -20.60 1.58 -8.66
N ASN A 397 -19.46 2.13 -9.10
CA ASN A 397 -18.46 2.76 -8.24
C ASN A 397 -18.56 4.30 -8.25
N LEU A 398 -19.55 4.87 -8.94
CA LEU A 398 -19.83 6.32 -8.94
C LEU A 398 -21.13 6.59 -8.19
N HIS A 399 -21.02 7.09 -6.96
CA HIS A 399 -22.15 7.40 -6.10
C HIS A 399 -22.49 8.88 -6.15
N GLN A 400 -23.72 9.20 -6.54
CA GLN A 400 -24.27 10.54 -6.47
C GLN A 400 -25.02 10.70 -5.15
N GLY A 401 -24.46 11.52 -4.25
CA GLY A 401 -25.12 11.86 -3.00
C GLY A 401 -26.30 12.81 -3.21
N GLU A 402 -27.27 12.76 -2.29
CA GLU A 402 -28.39 13.72 -2.22
C GLU A 402 -27.91 15.16 -1.94
N ASP A 403 -26.69 15.30 -1.42
CA ASP A 403 -25.98 16.58 -1.28
C ASP A 403 -25.45 17.15 -2.60
N GLY A 404 -25.65 16.45 -3.72
CA GLY A 404 -25.19 16.85 -5.05
C GLY A 404 -23.70 16.57 -5.29
N VAL A 405 -23.03 15.90 -4.34
CA VAL A 405 -21.60 15.57 -4.44
C VAL A 405 -21.45 14.14 -4.96
N LEU A 406 -20.71 14.01 -6.08
CA LEU A 406 -20.29 12.73 -6.60
C LEU A 406 -19.09 12.20 -5.81
N ARG A 407 -19.18 10.95 -5.39
CA ARG A 407 -18.11 10.23 -4.68
C ARG A 407 -17.71 8.99 -5.46
N LEU A 408 -16.40 8.83 -5.60
CA LEU A 408 -15.78 7.64 -6.17
C LEU A 408 -15.64 6.59 -5.06
N LEU A 409 -16.10 5.38 -5.34
CA LEU A 409 -16.12 4.24 -4.42
C LEU A 409 -15.09 3.19 -4.85
N ASP A 410 -14.70 2.34 -3.91
CA ASP A 410 -13.94 1.11 -4.10
C ASP A 410 -12.53 1.28 -4.70
N LEU A 411 -11.54 1.41 -3.81
CA LEU A 411 -10.11 1.46 -4.18
C LEU A 411 -9.42 0.09 -4.10
N GLY A 412 -10.15 -1.02 -3.92
CA GLY A 412 -9.55 -2.34 -3.62
C GLY A 412 -8.71 -2.95 -4.75
N VAL A 413 -8.85 -2.44 -5.98
CA VAL A 413 -8.06 -2.87 -7.16
C VAL A 413 -7.15 -1.78 -7.70
N ALA A 414 -7.07 -0.64 -7.03
CA ALA A 414 -6.25 0.49 -7.49
C ALA A 414 -4.75 0.13 -7.47
N LEU A 415 -3.90 0.97 -8.04
CA LEU A 415 -2.43 0.81 -8.01
C LEU A 415 -1.76 2.11 -7.65
N SER A 416 -0.77 2.07 -6.77
CA SER A 416 0.06 3.22 -6.37
C SER A 416 1.56 3.03 -6.67
N GLY A 417 1.94 1.87 -7.22
CA GLY A 417 3.32 1.48 -7.51
C GLY A 417 4.08 0.90 -6.30
N ARG A 418 3.42 0.81 -5.13
CA ARG A 418 3.98 0.29 -3.87
C ARG A 418 3.47 -1.12 -3.52
N GLU A 419 2.61 -1.65 -4.37
CA GLU A 419 2.00 -2.97 -4.23
C GLU A 419 2.96 -4.11 -4.64
N PRO A 420 2.81 -5.32 -4.08
CA PRO A 420 3.52 -6.51 -4.53
C PRO A 420 3.36 -6.75 -6.04
N SER A 421 4.34 -7.40 -6.67
CA SER A 421 4.32 -7.74 -8.10
C SER A 421 3.03 -8.44 -8.52
N ASP A 422 2.55 -9.35 -7.69
CA ASP A 422 1.42 -10.23 -8.00
C ASP A 422 0.11 -9.44 -8.05
N MET A 423 -0.06 -8.46 -7.15
CA MET A 423 -1.20 -7.55 -7.15
C MET A 423 -1.15 -6.54 -8.31
N ARG A 424 0.05 -6.14 -8.72
CA ARG A 424 0.28 -5.32 -9.92
C ARG A 424 -0.04 -6.07 -11.21
N ALA A 425 0.26 -7.36 -11.26
CA ALA A 425 0.02 -8.22 -12.41
C ALA A 425 -1.43 -8.72 -12.52
N LEU A 426 -2.20 -8.69 -11.42
CA LEU A 426 -3.59 -9.10 -11.40
C LEU A 426 -4.41 -8.28 -12.40
N HIS A 427 -5.01 -8.91 -13.41
CA HIS A 427 -5.93 -8.23 -14.32
C HIS A 427 -7.30 -8.03 -13.66
N ALA A 428 -7.36 -7.08 -12.73
CA ALA A 428 -8.56 -6.67 -12.05
C ALA A 428 -9.21 -5.47 -12.76
N GLY A 429 -10.52 -5.58 -13.02
CA GLY A 429 -11.34 -4.57 -13.69
C GLY A 429 -12.57 -5.20 -14.36
N THR A 430 -13.65 -4.43 -14.48
CA THR A 430 -14.87 -4.91 -15.15
C THR A 430 -14.67 -4.94 -16.68
N PRO A 431 -14.75 -6.09 -17.38
CA PRO A 431 -14.23 -6.23 -18.74
C PRO A 431 -14.74 -5.21 -19.77
N SER A 432 -15.99 -4.78 -19.64
CA SER A 432 -16.63 -3.82 -20.55
C SER A 432 -16.10 -2.37 -20.44
N TYR A 433 -15.31 -2.06 -19.42
CA TYR A 433 -14.73 -0.72 -19.18
C TYR A 433 -13.20 -0.69 -19.31
N VAL A 434 -12.57 -1.85 -19.49
CA VAL A 434 -11.11 -2.01 -19.61
C VAL A 434 -10.67 -1.60 -21.01
N ASN A 435 -9.68 -0.71 -21.12
CA ASN A 435 -9.22 -0.19 -22.41
C ASN A 435 -8.51 -1.25 -23.30
N PRO A 436 -8.46 -1.06 -24.63
CA PRO A 436 -7.93 -2.04 -25.58
C PRO A 436 -6.53 -2.60 -25.28
N GLU A 437 -5.57 -1.73 -24.94
CA GLU A 437 -4.16 -2.09 -24.74
C GLU A 437 -3.93 -3.00 -23.52
N GLN A 438 -4.86 -3.03 -22.55
CA GLN A 438 -4.82 -3.99 -21.45
C GLN A 438 -5.27 -5.40 -21.87
N TRP A 439 -5.93 -5.54 -23.03
CA TRP A 439 -6.26 -6.83 -23.65
C TRP A 439 -5.21 -7.29 -24.66
N GLY A 440 -4.04 -6.63 -24.72
CA GLY A 440 -3.01 -6.90 -25.73
C GLY A 440 -3.29 -6.26 -27.10
N PHE A 441 -4.35 -5.45 -27.23
CA PHE A 441 -4.69 -4.79 -28.49
C PHE A 441 -3.78 -3.58 -28.75
N ARG A 442 -2.84 -3.68 -29.69
CA ARG A 442 -1.97 -2.55 -30.12
C ARG A 442 -2.20 -2.19 -31.58
N MET A 443 -2.36 -0.88 -31.85
CA MET A 443 -2.24 -0.32 -33.19
C MET A 443 -0.78 0.06 -33.43
N SER A 444 -0.06 -0.65 -34.29
CA SER A 444 1.33 -0.30 -34.62
C SER A 444 1.37 0.81 -35.66
N ALA A 445 2.25 1.80 -35.48
CA ALA A 445 2.47 2.85 -36.46
C ALA A 445 3.05 2.23 -37.75
N GLY A 446 2.21 2.12 -38.80
CA GLY A 446 2.59 1.55 -40.09
C GLY A 446 2.09 0.12 -40.34
N SER A 447 1.46 -0.55 -39.37
CA SER A 447 0.75 -1.81 -39.58
C SER A 447 -0.71 -1.66 -39.17
N SER A 448 -1.61 -1.90 -40.12
CA SER A 448 -3.07 -1.85 -39.93
C SER A 448 -3.64 -3.14 -39.31
N LEU A 449 -2.76 -4.04 -38.85
CA LEU A 449 -3.13 -5.30 -38.22
C LEU A 449 -2.92 -5.19 -36.71
N ALA A 450 -3.98 -5.48 -35.96
CA ALA A 450 -3.86 -5.83 -34.55
C ALA A 450 -3.03 -7.12 -34.47
N THR A 451 -1.88 -7.05 -33.81
CA THR A 451 -1.14 -8.25 -33.45
C THR A 451 -1.68 -8.73 -32.11
N ASP A 452 -2.31 -9.92 -32.11
CA ASP A 452 -2.69 -10.64 -30.90
C ASP A 452 -1.42 -11.19 -30.24
N ASP A 453 -0.57 -10.29 -29.74
CA ASP A 453 0.63 -10.66 -29.01
C ASP A 453 0.30 -10.66 -27.52
N GLU A 454 -0.07 -11.83 -26.99
CA GLU A 454 -0.36 -12.04 -25.56
C GLU A 454 0.82 -11.60 -24.65
N SER A 455 2.03 -11.47 -25.21
CA SER A 455 3.23 -11.07 -24.48
C SER A 455 3.35 -9.57 -24.19
N ALA A 456 2.43 -8.73 -24.70
CA ALA A 456 2.53 -7.25 -24.63
C ALA A 456 1.36 -6.56 -23.90
N VAL A 457 0.77 -7.19 -22.87
CA VAL A 457 -0.22 -6.53 -21.99
C VAL A 457 0.42 -5.32 -21.31
N GLN A 458 -0.11 -4.12 -21.55
CA GLN A 458 0.36 -2.91 -20.88
C GLN A 458 -0.27 -2.77 -19.50
N LEU A 459 0.53 -2.32 -18.53
CA LEU A 459 0.03 -1.96 -17.21
C LEU A 459 -0.97 -0.79 -17.31
N PRO A 460 -2.00 -0.76 -16.45
CA PRO A 460 -2.93 0.37 -16.39
C PRO A 460 -2.19 1.69 -16.19
N THR A 461 -2.69 2.76 -16.81
CA THR A 461 -2.16 4.13 -16.66
C THR A 461 -3.28 5.09 -16.30
N ALA A 462 -2.97 6.37 -16.05
CA ALA A 462 -4.00 7.41 -15.86
C ALA A 462 -5.03 7.42 -17.01
N GLN A 463 -4.58 7.19 -18.25
CA GLN A 463 -5.45 7.15 -19.43
C GLN A 463 -6.42 5.95 -19.44
N SER A 464 -6.12 4.89 -18.68
CA SER A 464 -7.03 3.76 -18.47
C SER A 464 -8.27 4.19 -17.70
N ASP A 465 -8.10 4.94 -16.61
CA ASP A 465 -9.23 5.48 -15.85
C ASP A 465 -10.05 6.49 -16.67
N LEU A 466 -9.38 7.30 -17.49
CA LEU A 466 -10.06 8.27 -18.37
C LEU A 466 -10.88 7.58 -19.46
N PHE A 467 -10.37 6.48 -20.03
CA PHE A 467 -11.13 5.64 -20.96
C PHE A 467 -12.36 5.05 -20.28
N ALA A 468 -12.18 4.45 -19.09
CA ALA A 468 -13.26 3.83 -18.32
C ALA A 468 -14.33 4.85 -17.91
N LEU A 469 -13.95 6.08 -17.54
CA LEU A 469 -14.89 7.19 -17.33
C LEU A 469 -15.61 7.59 -18.62
N GLY A 470 -14.92 7.62 -19.76
CA GLY A 470 -15.54 7.87 -21.06
C GLY A 470 -16.61 6.84 -21.41
N VAL A 471 -16.33 5.55 -21.20
CA VAL A 471 -17.30 4.46 -21.36
C VAL A 471 -18.48 4.61 -20.41
N THR A 472 -18.18 4.92 -19.14
CA THR A 472 -19.19 5.11 -18.09
C THR A 472 -20.14 6.28 -18.39
N LEU A 473 -19.61 7.42 -18.84
CA LEU A 473 -20.39 8.58 -19.23
C LEU A 473 -21.21 8.32 -20.51
N TYR A 474 -20.64 7.61 -21.47
CA TYR A 474 -21.36 7.17 -22.67
C TYR A 474 -22.58 6.31 -22.30
N GLN A 475 -22.39 5.35 -21.40
CA GLN A 475 -23.47 4.47 -20.95
C GLN A 475 -24.52 5.22 -20.14
N LEU A 476 -24.12 6.15 -19.27
CA LEU A 476 -25.07 6.97 -18.52
C LEU A 476 -26.00 7.77 -19.45
N LEU A 477 -25.46 8.30 -20.56
CA LEU A 477 -26.21 9.13 -21.51
C LEU A 477 -27.05 8.34 -22.51
N THR A 478 -26.68 7.08 -22.79
CA THR A 478 -27.27 6.30 -23.90
C THR A 478 -27.90 4.97 -23.48
N HIS A 479 -27.65 4.52 -22.25
CA HIS A 479 -27.93 3.18 -21.72
C HIS A 479 -27.30 2.04 -22.55
N LYS A 480 -26.30 2.36 -23.39
CA LYS A 480 -25.57 1.40 -24.22
C LYS A 480 -24.07 1.55 -24.00
N LEU A 481 -23.31 0.50 -24.28
CA LEU A 481 -21.85 0.57 -24.29
C LEU A 481 -21.32 0.98 -25.67
N PRO A 482 -20.22 1.73 -25.77
CA PRO A 482 -19.69 2.23 -27.05
C PRO A 482 -19.22 1.11 -27.99
N TYR A 483 -18.76 -0.01 -27.42
CA TYR A 483 -18.27 -1.20 -28.15
C TYR A 483 -19.16 -2.45 -27.97
N GLY A 484 -20.31 -2.30 -27.29
CA GLY A 484 -21.13 -3.42 -26.82
C GLY A 484 -20.57 -4.09 -25.56
N GLU A 485 -21.31 -5.07 -25.04
CA GLU A 485 -20.88 -5.84 -23.86
C GLU A 485 -19.72 -6.78 -24.19
N VAL A 486 -18.74 -6.81 -23.30
CA VAL A 486 -17.60 -7.72 -23.32
C VAL A 486 -17.76 -8.71 -22.19
N LEU A 487 -17.88 -10.00 -22.54
CA LEU A 487 -17.92 -11.08 -21.56
C LEU A 487 -16.50 -11.40 -21.05
N PRO A 488 -16.32 -11.91 -19.81
CA PRO A 488 -15.01 -12.12 -19.20
C PRO A 488 -14.04 -13.02 -19.97
N TYR A 489 -14.56 -13.89 -20.83
CA TYR A 489 -13.80 -14.83 -21.67
C TYR A 489 -13.67 -14.38 -23.13
N GLN A 490 -14.15 -13.17 -23.47
CA GLN A 490 -14.06 -12.61 -24.81
C GLN A 490 -13.03 -11.48 -24.83
N VAL A 491 -12.16 -11.49 -25.83
CA VAL A 491 -11.35 -10.31 -26.16
C VAL A 491 -12.31 -9.19 -26.56
N GLY A 492 -12.10 -7.98 -26.03
CA GLY A 492 -12.96 -6.83 -26.30
C GLY A 492 -13.17 -6.61 -27.80
N ARG A 493 -14.41 -6.31 -28.21
CA ARG A 493 -14.80 -6.15 -29.62
C ARG A 493 -14.32 -4.80 -30.19
N TYR A 494 -13.02 -4.57 -30.18
CA TYR A 494 -12.38 -3.36 -30.70
C TYR A 494 -12.21 -3.38 -32.22
N TYR A 495 -13.04 -4.10 -32.97
CA TYR A 495 -12.95 -4.19 -34.43
C TYR A 495 -13.65 -3.03 -35.15
N ARG A 496 -14.47 -2.25 -34.43
CA ARG A 496 -15.24 -1.12 -34.99
C ARG A 496 -14.98 0.14 -34.18
N ASP A 497 -15.15 1.28 -34.83
CA ASP A 497 -15.11 2.57 -34.14
C ASP A 497 -16.36 2.73 -33.26
N PRO A 498 -16.28 3.47 -32.15
CA PRO A 498 -17.39 3.64 -31.23
C PRO A 498 -18.54 4.35 -31.94
N THR A 499 -19.77 3.90 -31.67
CA THR A 499 -20.95 4.59 -32.21
C THR A 499 -21.06 5.98 -31.56
N PRO A 500 -21.36 7.07 -32.29
CA PRO A 500 -21.57 8.37 -31.67
C PRO A 500 -22.77 8.34 -30.70
N PRO A 501 -22.66 8.91 -29.48
CA PRO A 501 -23.73 8.84 -28.49
C PRO A 501 -25.03 9.50 -28.97
N SER A 502 -24.96 10.57 -29.78
CA SER A 502 -26.12 11.21 -30.42
C SER A 502 -26.97 10.28 -31.29
N ARG A 503 -26.42 9.16 -31.80
CA ARG A 503 -27.18 8.14 -32.53
C ARG A 503 -28.14 7.36 -31.64
N HIS A 504 -27.86 7.27 -30.34
CA HIS A 504 -28.72 6.60 -29.37
C HIS A 504 -29.55 7.59 -28.57
N ASN A 505 -28.99 8.75 -28.25
CA ASN A 505 -29.68 9.82 -27.55
C ASN A 505 -29.52 11.16 -28.30
N PRO A 506 -30.50 11.59 -29.11
CA PRO A 506 -30.44 12.83 -29.87
C PRO A 506 -30.32 14.11 -29.05
N GLN A 507 -30.53 14.06 -27.73
CA GLN A 507 -30.32 15.21 -26.84
C GLN A 507 -28.83 15.49 -26.58
N VAL A 508 -27.95 14.51 -26.85
CA VAL A 508 -26.50 14.68 -26.70
C VAL A 508 -26.00 15.65 -27.78
N PRO A 509 -25.38 16.79 -27.39
CA PRO A 509 -24.88 17.75 -28.35
C PRO A 509 -23.62 17.23 -29.05
N ILE A 510 -23.40 17.66 -30.30
CA ILE A 510 -22.28 17.20 -31.15
C ILE A 510 -20.91 17.40 -30.50
N TRP A 511 -20.72 18.49 -29.73
CA TRP A 511 -19.45 18.71 -29.04
C TRP A 511 -19.17 17.62 -27.99
N LEU A 512 -20.22 17.09 -27.34
CA LEU A 512 -20.10 16.02 -26.35
C LEU A 512 -19.87 14.66 -27.03
N ASP A 513 -20.42 14.45 -28.22
CA ASP A 513 -20.06 13.29 -29.07
C ASP A 513 -18.54 13.25 -29.30
N HIS A 514 -17.94 14.37 -29.70
CA HIS A 514 -16.50 14.42 -30.00
C HIS A 514 -15.66 14.16 -28.76
N VAL A 515 -16.04 14.73 -27.61
CA VAL A 515 -15.35 14.50 -26.33
C VAL A 515 -15.42 13.02 -25.93
N LEU A 516 -16.59 12.40 -26.01
CA LEU A 516 -16.76 10.98 -25.65
C LEU A 516 -16.02 10.06 -26.62
N GLN A 517 -16.06 10.34 -27.93
CA GLN A 517 -15.29 9.59 -28.94
C GLN A 517 -13.78 9.71 -28.72
N LYS A 518 -13.29 10.89 -28.31
CA LYS A 518 -11.88 11.07 -27.95
C LYS A 518 -11.53 10.26 -26.69
N ALA A 519 -12.36 10.32 -25.65
CA ALA A 519 -12.13 9.59 -24.40
C ALA A 519 -12.06 8.06 -24.61
N VAL A 520 -12.95 7.53 -25.45
CA VAL A 520 -13.03 6.09 -25.73
C VAL A 520 -12.26 5.67 -26.98
N ALA A 521 -11.37 6.51 -27.54
CA ALA A 521 -10.64 6.19 -28.76
C ALA A 521 -9.83 4.89 -28.62
N ARG A 522 -9.74 4.09 -29.69
CA ARG A 522 -8.98 2.82 -29.65
C ARG A 522 -7.49 3.04 -29.43
N ASP A 523 -6.91 3.94 -30.21
CA ASP A 523 -5.51 4.34 -30.06
C ASP A 523 -5.36 5.23 -28.82
N GLN A 524 -4.51 4.79 -27.89
CA GLN A 524 -4.16 5.51 -26.67
C GLN A 524 -3.71 6.96 -26.96
N ARG A 525 -2.96 7.18 -28.06
CA ARG A 525 -2.44 8.51 -28.45
C ARG A 525 -3.54 9.48 -28.89
N CYS A 526 -4.72 8.96 -29.20
CA CYS A 526 -5.88 9.77 -29.55
C CYS A 526 -6.75 10.12 -28.35
N ARG A 527 -6.44 9.61 -27.14
CA ARG A 527 -7.20 9.89 -25.91
C ARG A 527 -6.72 11.14 -25.20
N PHE A 528 -7.43 11.51 -24.14
CA PHE A 528 -6.96 12.53 -23.20
C PHE A 528 -5.77 12.00 -22.42
N GLU A 529 -4.74 12.83 -22.29
CA GLU A 529 -3.52 12.48 -21.56
C GLU A 529 -3.71 12.60 -20.05
N THR A 530 -4.47 13.61 -19.62
CA THR A 530 -4.68 13.94 -18.21
C THR A 530 -6.15 14.21 -17.89
N ALA A 531 -6.54 14.04 -16.62
CA ALA A 531 -7.88 14.33 -16.15
C ALA A 531 -8.24 15.82 -16.31
N GLU A 532 -7.25 16.70 -16.18
CA GLU A 532 -7.35 18.14 -16.38
C GLU A 532 -7.67 18.50 -17.84
N GLU A 533 -7.02 17.82 -18.80
CA GLU A 533 -7.32 18.01 -20.22
C GLU A 533 -8.76 17.62 -20.54
N PHE A 534 -9.21 16.46 -20.03
CA PHE A 534 -10.59 16.01 -20.22
C PHE A 534 -11.59 16.97 -19.54
N LEU A 535 -11.30 17.41 -18.31
CA LEU A 535 -12.15 18.36 -17.59
C LEU A 535 -12.29 19.68 -18.36
N LEU A 536 -11.18 20.18 -18.91
CA LEU A 536 -11.17 21.41 -19.70
C LEU A 536 -12.01 21.26 -20.98
N ALA A 537 -11.92 20.10 -21.65
CA ALA A 537 -12.70 19.81 -22.84
C ALA A 537 -14.21 19.74 -22.54
N LEU A 538 -14.60 19.17 -21.39
CA LEU A 538 -16.01 19.17 -20.95
C LEU A 538 -16.51 20.57 -20.60
N GLN A 539 -15.73 21.35 -19.86
CA GLN A 539 -16.14 22.70 -19.42
C GLN A 539 -16.22 23.70 -20.57
N ARG A 540 -15.33 23.60 -21.56
CA ARG A 540 -15.27 24.53 -22.69
C ARG A 540 -16.00 24.03 -23.92
N GLY A 541 -16.42 22.76 -23.97
CA GLY A 541 -16.91 22.09 -25.17
C GLY A 541 -18.03 22.83 -25.90
N ALA A 542 -18.97 23.43 -25.17
CA ALA A 542 -20.06 24.22 -25.77
C ALA A 542 -19.56 25.52 -26.46
N SER A 543 -18.49 26.13 -25.95
CA SER A 543 -17.92 27.40 -26.46
C SER A 543 -16.74 27.21 -27.42
N ARG A 544 -16.03 26.09 -27.30
CA ARG A 544 -14.83 25.74 -28.05
C ARG A 544 -14.83 24.22 -28.29
N PRO A 545 -15.60 23.74 -29.29
CA PRO A 545 -15.69 22.32 -29.57
C PRO A 545 -14.35 21.79 -30.07
N ILE A 546 -14.00 20.57 -29.64
CA ILE A 546 -12.86 19.85 -30.19
C ILE A 546 -13.25 19.15 -31.50
N THR A 547 -12.29 18.92 -32.38
CA THR A 547 -12.50 18.13 -33.61
C THR A 547 -12.67 16.65 -33.26
N ALA A 548 -13.58 15.96 -33.95
CA ALA A 548 -13.69 14.51 -33.84
C ALA A 548 -12.37 13.83 -34.21
N PRO A 549 -12.00 12.72 -33.54
CA PRO A 549 -10.87 11.91 -33.97
C PRO A 549 -11.12 11.41 -35.42
N PRO A 550 -10.08 11.35 -36.27
CA PRO A 550 -10.23 10.89 -37.64
C PRO A 550 -10.77 9.45 -37.67
N ALA A 551 -11.73 9.20 -38.56
CA ALA A 551 -12.30 7.86 -38.72
C ALA A 551 -11.21 6.85 -39.09
N THR A 552 -11.22 5.67 -38.47
CA THR A 552 -10.28 4.61 -38.82
C THR A 552 -10.50 4.19 -40.30
N PRO A 553 -9.48 4.20 -41.17
CA PRO A 553 -9.63 3.78 -42.56
C PRO A 553 -10.21 2.37 -42.69
N LEU A 554 -11.03 2.12 -43.72
CA LEU A 554 -11.70 0.81 -43.91
C LEU A 554 -10.71 -0.37 -43.91
N LEU A 555 -9.53 -0.17 -44.52
CA LEU A 555 -8.44 -1.15 -44.58
C LEU A 555 -7.92 -1.54 -43.18
N ALA A 556 -8.00 -0.64 -42.21
CA ALA A 556 -7.61 -0.86 -40.82
C ALA A 556 -8.78 -1.29 -39.91
N ARG A 557 -10.04 -1.19 -40.38
CA ARG A 557 -11.23 -1.64 -39.66
C ARG A 557 -11.55 -3.12 -39.91
N ASP A 558 -11.45 -3.58 -41.16
CA ASP A 558 -11.65 -4.99 -41.51
C ASP A 558 -10.82 -5.36 -42.76
N PRO A 559 -9.63 -5.96 -42.59
CA PRO A 559 -8.80 -6.40 -43.71
C PRO A 559 -9.55 -7.36 -44.65
N SER A 560 -10.50 -8.13 -44.13
CA SER A 560 -11.30 -9.08 -44.90
C SER A 560 -12.31 -8.39 -45.82
N THR A 561 -12.74 -7.16 -45.51
CA THR A 561 -13.68 -6.41 -46.35
C THR A 561 -13.06 -6.06 -47.71
N VAL A 562 -11.76 -5.76 -47.76
CA VAL A 562 -11.05 -5.56 -49.03
C VAL A 562 -10.98 -6.84 -49.83
N TRP A 563 -10.69 -7.98 -49.19
CA TRP A 563 -10.72 -9.29 -49.86
C TRP A 563 -12.13 -9.68 -50.34
N LYS A 564 -13.17 -9.39 -49.56
CA LYS A 564 -14.58 -9.61 -49.95
C LYS A 564 -14.98 -8.76 -51.15
N LEU A 565 -14.58 -7.48 -51.17
CA LEU A 565 -14.81 -6.59 -52.31
C LEU A 565 -14.04 -7.04 -53.55
N SER A 566 -12.76 -7.39 -53.39
CA SER A 566 -11.92 -7.93 -54.48
C SER A 566 -12.48 -9.25 -55.02
N PHE A 567 -12.95 -10.14 -54.14
CA PHE A 567 -13.62 -11.38 -54.54
C PHE A 567 -14.91 -11.08 -55.30
N GLY A 568 -15.78 -10.22 -54.75
CA GLY A 568 -17.02 -9.82 -55.42
C GLY A 568 -16.79 -9.18 -56.80
N LEU A 569 -15.78 -8.30 -56.91
CA LEU A 569 -15.38 -7.69 -58.18
C LEU A 569 -14.83 -8.72 -59.16
N SER A 570 -13.99 -9.65 -58.70
CA SER A 570 -13.47 -10.76 -59.51
C SER A 570 -14.60 -11.67 -60.01
N THR A 571 -15.56 -12.02 -59.14
CA THR A 571 -16.73 -12.81 -59.53
C THR A 571 -17.56 -12.07 -60.59
N LEU A 572 -17.79 -10.76 -60.43
CA LEU A 572 -18.50 -9.95 -61.41
C LEU A 572 -17.78 -9.90 -62.77
N LEU A 573 -16.47 -9.66 -62.76
CA LEU A 573 -15.62 -9.62 -63.97
C LEU A 573 -15.62 -10.97 -64.70
N ASN A 574 -15.50 -12.08 -63.95
CA ASN A 574 -15.55 -13.41 -64.54
C ASN A 574 -16.94 -13.73 -65.11
N ALA A 575 -18.02 -13.32 -64.43
CA ALA A 575 -19.37 -13.47 -64.96
C ALA A 575 -19.57 -12.67 -66.26
N LEU A 576 -19.03 -11.45 -66.32
CA LEU A 576 -19.02 -10.62 -67.53
C LEU A 576 -18.19 -11.24 -68.66
N LEU A 577 -17.02 -11.80 -68.36
CA LEU A 577 -16.18 -12.51 -69.33
C LEU A 577 -16.87 -13.75 -69.89
N VAL A 578 -17.52 -14.54 -69.04
CA VAL A 578 -18.30 -15.71 -69.46
C VAL A 578 -19.48 -15.27 -70.34
N TYR A 579 -20.19 -14.22 -69.95
CA TYR A 579 -21.26 -13.63 -70.77
C TYR A 579 -20.72 -13.15 -72.13
N TRP A 580 -19.57 -12.47 -72.13
CA TRP A 580 -18.93 -11.98 -73.35
C TRP A 580 -18.52 -13.12 -74.30
N LEU A 581 -17.94 -14.20 -73.76
CA LEU A 581 -17.58 -15.42 -74.49
C LEU A 581 -18.78 -16.19 -75.06
N LEU A 582 -19.92 -16.16 -74.36
CA LEU A 582 -21.11 -16.91 -74.75
C LEU A 582 -22.00 -16.15 -75.74
N PHE A 583 -22.00 -14.81 -75.71
CA PHE A 583 -23.03 -14.01 -76.38
C PHE A 583 -22.53 -12.96 -77.39
N LEU A 584 -21.22 -12.75 -77.56
CA LEU A 584 -20.74 -11.95 -78.70
C LEU A 584 -20.43 -12.83 -79.93
N PRO A 585 -20.78 -12.35 -81.14
CA PRO A 585 -20.43 -13.03 -82.39
C PRO A 585 -18.91 -12.99 -82.58
N LYS A 586 -18.34 -14.14 -82.98
CA LYS A 586 -16.92 -14.30 -83.29
C LYS A 586 -16.45 -13.43 -84.45
#